data_AF-A0A1V6CHR1-F1
#
_entry.id   AF-A0A1V6CHR1-F1
#
_cell.length_a   1.000
_cell.length_b   1.000
_cell.length_c   1.000
_cell.angle_alpha   90.00
_cell.angle_beta   90.00
_cell.angle_gamma   90.00
#
_symmetry.space_group_name_H-M   'P 1'
#
loop_
_entity.id
_entity.type
_entity.pdbx_description
1 polymer ?
#
loop_
_entity_poly.entity_id
_entity_poly.type
_entity_poly.pdbx_seq_one_letter_code
_entity_poly.pdbx_strand_id
1 'polypeptide(L)'
;MRENCSVAESLMMQTVRNPYDVYKKAEEKSLAGKDLEVAVLVKGARLLKECQRKWETYTQKQLLMELAEACKYNQRIWAIFQTEALQEDNPMPIQLKRNIILLAGYIDKRLLDVLAYPNPKKLTQIIDININIAAGLRGIPEGELPFDLD
;
A
#
# COMPACT_ATOMS: atom_id res chain seq x y z
N MET A 1 -5.02 -12.26 67.42
CA MET A 1 -4.37 -11.29 66.51
C MET A 1 -3.92 -12.11 65.32
N ARG A 2 -4.74 -12.20 64.27
CA ARG A 2 -4.76 -11.29 63.11
C ARG A 2 -3.37 -11.22 62.48
N GLU A 3 -3.17 -12.01 61.43
CA GLU A 3 -2.27 -11.81 60.29
C GLU A 3 -2.10 -13.19 59.66
N ASN A 4 -2.82 -13.43 58.55
CA ASN A 4 -2.63 -14.52 57.57
C ASN A 4 -3.81 -14.59 56.57
N CYS A 5 -4.83 -13.74 56.72
CA CYS A 5 -5.98 -13.66 55.81
C CYS A 5 -5.80 -12.63 54.66
N SER A 6 -4.57 -12.27 54.27
CA SER A 6 -4.34 -11.20 53.27
C SER A 6 -3.44 -11.59 52.09
N VAL A 7 -3.02 -12.85 51.95
CA VAL A 7 -2.10 -13.25 50.85
C VAL A 7 -2.75 -14.25 49.88
N ALA A 8 -3.94 -14.78 50.19
CA ALA A 8 -4.63 -15.75 49.34
C ALA A 8 -5.51 -15.13 48.23
N GLU A 9 -5.69 -13.81 48.21
CA GLU A 9 -6.41 -13.09 47.13
C GLU A 9 -5.48 -12.46 46.07
N SER A 10 -4.18 -12.75 46.14
CA SER A 10 -3.19 -12.21 45.17
C SER A 10 -2.83 -13.19 44.04
N LEU A 11 -3.59 -14.26 43.82
CA LEU A 11 -3.34 -15.17 42.71
C LEU A 11 -4.62 -15.40 41.90
N MET A 12 -4.53 -15.10 40.60
CA MET A 12 -5.50 -15.37 39.54
C MET A 12 -6.61 -14.34 39.33
N MET A 13 -6.22 -13.08 39.09
CA MET A 13 -6.88 -12.34 38.00
C MET A 13 -6.44 -12.99 36.69
N GLN A 14 -6.95 -14.20 36.42
CA GLN A 14 -6.96 -14.75 35.08
C GLN A 14 -7.76 -13.76 34.26
N THR A 15 -7.06 -12.86 33.55
CA THR A 15 -7.64 -12.14 32.42
C THR A 15 -8.19 -13.22 31.51
N VAL A 16 -9.49 -13.49 31.61
CA VAL A 16 -10.23 -14.30 30.66
C VAL A 16 -10.00 -13.59 29.33
N ARG A 17 -9.09 -14.14 28.51
CA ARG A 17 -8.88 -13.63 27.16
C ARG A 17 -10.18 -13.91 26.42
N ASN A 18 -11.02 -12.89 26.31
CA ASN A 18 -12.25 -12.99 25.54
C ASN A 18 -11.84 -13.31 24.09
N PRO A 19 -12.31 -14.42 23.51
CA PRO A 19 -12.04 -14.76 22.11
C PRO A 19 -12.35 -13.60 21.17
N TYR A 20 -13.37 -12.79 21.48
CA TYR A 20 -13.74 -11.59 20.74
C TYR A 20 -12.63 -10.54 20.68
N ASP A 21 -11.86 -10.35 21.77
CA ASP A 21 -10.76 -9.38 21.80
C ASP A 21 -9.57 -9.83 20.92
N VAL A 22 -9.40 -11.14 20.72
CA VAL A 22 -8.38 -11.69 19.82
C VAL A 22 -8.79 -11.47 18.36
N TYR A 23 -10.05 -11.74 18.02
CA TYR A 23 -10.59 -11.47 16.69
C TYR A 23 -10.55 -9.97 16.36
N LYS A 24 -10.98 -9.10 17.30
CA LYS A 24 -10.94 -7.64 17.13
C LYS A 24 -9.54 -7.12 16.88
N LYS A 25 -8.54 -7.58 17.64
CA LYS A 25 -7.13 -7.18 17.41
C LYS A 25 -6.58 -7.67 16.08
N ALA A 26 -6.98 -8.86 15.62
CA ALA A 26 -6.58 -9.38 14.32
C ALA A 26 -7.20 -8.57 13.17
N GLU A 27 -8.48 -8.19 13.31
CA GLU A 27 -9.19 -7.32 12.38
C GLU A 27 -8.57 -5.92 12.33
N GLU A 28 -8.34 -5.28 13.48
CA GLU A 28 -7.67 -3.97 13.58
C GLU A 28 -6.28 -3.98 12.91
N LYS A 29 -5.50 -5.05 13.13
CA LYS A 29 -4.20 -5.21 12.47
C LYS A 29 -4.31 -5.40 10.96
N SER A 30 -5.33 -6.13 10.50
CA SER A 30 -5.60 -6.30 9.06
C SER A 30 -6.03 -5.00 8.40
N LEU A 31 -6.91 -4.24 9.05
CA LEU A 31 -7.34 -2.92 8.59
C LEU A 31 -6.17 -1.95 8.54
N ALA A 32 -5.34 -1.90 9.59
CA ALA A 32 -4.14 -1.07 9.61
C ALA A 32 -3.13 -1.45 8.49
N GLY A 33 -3.03 -2.73 8.16
CA GLY A 33 -2.23 -3.20 7.01
C GLY A 33 -2.77 -2.68 5.68
N LYS A 34 -4.08 -2.83 5.44
CA LYS A 34 -4.75 -2.31 4.23
C LYS A 34 -4.64 -0.79 4.12
N ASP A 35 -4.78 -0.08 5.23
CA ASP A 35 -4.63 1.37 5.27
C ASP A 35 -3.24 1.81 4.84
N LEU A 36 -2.20 1.07 5.25
CA LEU A 36 -0.82 1.33 4.83
C LEU A 36 -0.62 1.05 3.34
N GLU A 37 -1.12 -0.07 2.83
CA GLU A 37 -1.06 -0.43 1.41
C GLU A 37 -1.73 0.63 0.53
N VAL A 38 -2.91 1.11 0.94
CA VAL A 38 -3.63 2.20 0.29
C VAL A 38 -2.80 3.48 0.31
N ALA A 39 -2.25 3.86 1.47
CA ALA A 39 -1.48 5.08 1.61
C ALA A 39 -0.24 5.10 0.70
N VAL A 40 0.49 3.98 0.59
CA VAL A 40 1.67 3.91 -0.28
C VAL A 40 1.32 3.94 -1.77
N LEU A 41 0.21 3.30 -2.17
CA LEU A 41 -0.29 3.36 -3.54
C LEU A 41 -0.73 4.77 -3.94
N VAL A 42 -1.52 5.43 -3.09
CA VAL A 42 -1.99 6.81 -3.30
C VAL A 42 -0.82 7.78 -3.35
N LYS A 43 0.17 7.64 -2.45
CA LYS A 43 1.40 8.42 -2.51
C LYS A 43 2.15 8.24 -3.83
N GLY A 44 2.28 7.00 -4.30
CA GLY A 44 2.93 6.68 -5.58
C GLY A 44 2.22 7.33 -6.77
N ALA A 45 0.89 7.29 -6.78
CA ALA A 45 0.06 7.96 -7.79
C ALA A 45 0.23 9.49 -7.74
N ARG A 46 0.21 10.09 -6.55
CA ARG A 46 0.36 11.54 -6.35
C ARG A 46 1.71 12.04 -6.86
N LEU A 47 2.81 11.33 -6.60
CA LEU A 47 4.14 11.71 -7.11
C LEU A 47 4.18 11.77 -8.64
N LEU A 48 3.58 10.78 -9.32
CA LEU A 48 3.49 10.76 -10.78
C LEU A 48 2.55 11.86 -11.30
N LYS A 49 1.44 12.12 -10.60
CA LYS A 49 0.48 13.18 -10.94
C LYS A 49 1.12 14.57 -10.84
N GLU A 50 1.94 14.80 -9.83
CA GLU A 50 2.70 16.04 -9.69
C GLU A 50 3.69 16.24 -10.84
N CYS A 51 4.36 15.17 -11.30
CA CYS A 51 5.18 15.23 -12.51
C CYS A 51 4.34 15.66 -13.73
N GLN A 52 3.16 15.06 -13.94
CA GLN A 52 2.24 15.48 -15.02
C GLN A 52 1.84 16.95 -14.91
N ARG A 53 1.52 17.43 -13.71
CA ARG A 53 1.07 18.81 -13.48
C ARG A 53 2.17 19.83 -13.81
N LYS A 54 3.42 19.49 -13.51
CA LYS A 54 4.58 20.38 -13.67
C LYS A 54 5.30 20.19 -15.01
N TRP A 55 4.74 19.39 -15.92
CA TRP A 55 5.43 18.95 -17.15
C TRP A 55 5.91 20.09 -18.04
N GLU A 56 5.13 21.17 -18.14
CA GLU A 56 5.45 22.35 -18.97
C GLU A 56 6.14 23.47 -18.17
N THR A 57 6.15 23.36 -16.83
CA THR A 57 6.66 24.42 -15.94
C THR A 57 8.12 24.17 -15.53
N TYR A 58 8.52 22.91 -15.42
CA TYR A 58 9.89 22.56 -15.02
C TYR A 58 10.87 22.65 -16.19
N THR A 59 12.12 22.99 -15.87
CA THR A 59 13.23 22.72 -16.80
C THR A 59 13.35 21.21 -17.04
N GLN A 60 13.89 20.83 -18.18
CA GLN A 60 14.08 19.41 -18.52
C GLN A 60 14.83 18.65 -17.41
N LYS A 61 15.87 19.25 -16.82
CA LYS A 61 16.64 18.64 -15.73
C LYS A 61 15.80 18.42 -14.47
N GLN A 62 15.00 19.40 -14.07
CA GLN A 62 14.11 19.28 -12.90
C GLN A 62 13.05 18.20 -13.13
N LEU A 63 12.43 18.18 -14.30
CA LEU A 63 11.44 17.17 -14.66
C LEU A 63 12.03 15.76 -14.63
N LEU A 64 13.22 15.55 -15.19
CA LEU A 64 13.88 14.24 -15.17
C LEU A 64 14.25 13.77 -13.75
N MET A 65 14.67 14.69 -12.88
CA MET A 65 14.99 14.36 -11.49
C MET A 65 13.74 13.91 -10.73
N GLU A 66 12.64 14.65 -10.86
CA GLU A 66 11.38 14.33 -10.17
C GLU A 66 10.71 13.07 -10.74
N LEU A 67 10.80 12.87 -12.07
CA LEU A 67 10.40 11.61 -12.69
C LEU A 67 11.20 10.43 -12.15
N ALA A 68 12.51 10.56 -12.02
CA ALA A 68 13.37 9.49 -11.48
C ALA A 68 12.98 9.14 -10.04
N GLU A 69 12.71 10.13 -9.19
CA GLU A 69 12.27 9.92 -7.82
C GLU A 69 10.89 9.26 -7.75
N ALA A 70 9.92 9.77 -8.51
CA ALA A 70 8.57 9.21 -8.56
C ALA A 70 8.55 7.77 -9.11
N CYS A 71 9.34 7.49 -10.16
CA CYS A 71 9.46 6.15 -10.73
C CYS A 71 10.12 5.19 -9.74
N LYS A 72 11.21 5.60 -9.08
CA LYS A 72 11.91 4.78 -8.08
C LYS A 72 11.01 4.45 -6.88
N TYR A 73 10.18 5.40 -6.45
CA TYR A 73 9.20 5.14 -5.40
C TYR A 73 8.21 4.04 -5.82
N ASN A 74 7.61 4.18 -7.01
CA ASN A 74 6.65 3.21 -7.52
C ASN A 74 7.27 1.82 -7.74
N GLN A 75 8.47 1.73 -8.30
CA GLN A 75 9.20 0.47 -8.46
C GLN A 75 9.40 -0.25 -7.12
N ARG A 76 9.72 0.50 -6.04
CA ARG A 76 9.88 -0.09 -4.70
C ARG A 76 8.60 -0.68 -4.14
N ILE A 77 7.48 0.03 -4.28
CA ILE A 77 6.17 -0.46 -3.81
C ILE A 77 5.78 -1.73 -4.57
N TRP A 78 5.91 -1.70 -5.91
CA TRP A 78 5.55 -2.85 -6.75
C TRP A 78 6.48 -4.05 -6.59
N ALA A 79 7.77 -3.84 -6.28
CA ALA A 79 8.69 -4.90 -5.90
C ALA A 79 8.29 -5.58 -4.58
N ILE A 80 7.78 -4.82 -3.61
CA ILE A 80 7.26 -5.38 -2.35
C ILE A 80 6.02 -6.24 -2.62
N PHE A 81 5.02 -5.71 -3.33
CA PHE A 81 3.82 -6.48 -3.69
C PHE A 81 4.13 -7.73 -4.49
N GLN A 82 5.06 -7.66 -5.44
CA GLN A 82 5.49 -8.83 -6.19
C GLN A 82 6.16 -9.88 -5.28
N THR A 83 7.05 -9.45 -4.40
CA THR A 83 7.75 -10.35 -3.47
C THR A 83 6.78 -11.03 -2.50
N GLU A 84 5.79 -10.30 -1.99
CA GLU A 84 4.74 -10.85 -1.13
C GLU A 84 3.83 -11.82 -1.88
N ALA A 85 3.42 -11.48 -3.11
CA ALA A 85 2.58 -12.35 -3.94
C ALA A 85 3.28 -13.65 -4.34
N LEU A 86 4.62 -13.65 -4.41
CA LEU A 86 5.43 -14.82 -4.71
C LEU A 86 5.62 -15.77 -3.51
N GLN A 87 5.34 -15.34 -2.28
CA GLN A 87 5.49 -16.21 -1.11
C GLN A 87 4.51 -17.40 -1.17
N GLU A 88 5.03 -18.59 -0.89
CA GLU A 88 4.25 -19.84 -0.91
C GLU A 88 3.16 -19.85 0.16
N ASP A 89 3.44 -19.30 1.34
CA ASP A 89 2.54 -19.23 2.50
C ASP A 89 1.52 -18.08 2.42
N ASN A 90 1.61 -17.22 1.41
CA ASN A 90 0.67 -16.13 1.23
C ASN A 90 -0.75 -16.67 0.98
N PRO A 91 -1.77 -16.28 1.78
CA PRO A 91 -3.12 -16.85 1.71
C PRO A 91 -3.94 -16.37 0.49
N MET A 92 -3.41 -15.47 -0.34
CA MET A 92 -4.13 -14.96 -1.52
C MET A 92 -4.47 -16.07 -2.53
N PRO A 93 -5.64 -16.01 -3.19
CA PRO A 93 -5.98 -16.92 -4.28
C PRO A 93 -4.94 -16.88 -5.42
N ILE A 94 -4.64 -18.04 -6.02
CA ILE A 94 -3.59 -18.17 -7.05
C ILE A 94 -3.77 -17.21 -8.23
N GLN A 95 -5.03 -16.98 -8.64
CA GLN A 95 -5.33 -16.07 -9.74
C GLN A 95 -5.03 -14.61 -9.36
N LEU A 96 -5.29 -14.22 -8.11
CA LEU A 96 -5.00 -12.87 -7.63
C LEU A 96 -3.48 -12.66 -7.55
N LYS A 97 -2.73 -13.62 -6.99
CA LYS A 97 -1.25 -13.60 -6.98
C LYS A 97 -0.70 -13.39 -8.39
N ARG A 98 -1.19 -14.16 -9.36
CA ARG A 98 -0.79 -14.06 -10.77
C ARG A 98 -1.08 -12.66 -11.35
N ASN A 99 -2.25 -12.10 -11.09
CA ASN A 99 -2.61 -10.77 -11.56
C ASN A 99 -1.69 -9.69 -10.99
N ILE A 100 -1.36 -9.74 -9.70
CA ILE A 100 -0.41 -8.82 -9.06
C ILE A 100 0.98 -8.92 -9.69
N ILE A 101 1.49 -10.13 -9.91
CA ILE A 101 2.80 -10.35 -10.53
C ILE A 101 2.83 -9.78 -11.97
N LEU A 102 1.77 -9.99 -12.75
CA LEU A 102 1.66 -9.45 -14.10
C LEU A 102 1.60 -7.92 -14.12
N LEU A 103 0.85 -7.33 -13.19
CA LEU A 103 0.77 -5.86 -13.05
C LEU A 103 2.12 -5.27 -12.63
N ALA A 104 2.83 -5.90 -11.69
CA ALA A 104 4.17 -5.47 -11.29
C ALA A 104 5.13 -5.41 -12.49
N GLY A 105 5.19 -6.49 -13.29
CA GLY A 105 6.04 -6.52 -14.48
C GLY A 105 5.64 -5.50 -15.56
N TYR A 106 4.34 -5.25 -15.72
CA TYR A 106 3.84 -4.20 -16.62
C TYR A 106 4.28 -2.80 -16.16
N ILE A 107 4.15 -2.51 -14.87
CA ILE A 107 4.48 -1.21 -14.28
C ILE A 107 5.98 -0.96 -14.34
N ASP A 108 6.81 -1.94 -13.99
CA ASP A 108 8.27 -1.80 -14.09
C ASP A 108 8.70 -1.47 -15.52
N LYS A 109 8.18 -2.21 -16.51
CA LYS A 109 8.45 -1.92 -17.93
C LYS A 109 8.00 -0.53 -18.33
N ARG A 110 6.82 -0.08 -17.86
CA ARG A 110 6.30 1.25 -18.16
C ARG A 110 7.14 2.36 -17.52
N LEU A 111 7.57 2.18 -16.28
CA LEU A 111 8.41 3.15 -15.57
C LEU A 111 9.78 3.28 -16.24
N LEU A 112 10.39 2.18 -16.67
CA LEU A 112 11.62 2.21 -17.47
C LEU A 112 11.43 2.97 -18.80
N ASP A 113 10.33 2.72 -19.50
CA ASP A 113 10.00 3.42 -20.75
C ASP A 113 9.73 4.92 -20.54
N VAL A 114 9.16 5.32 -19.40
CA VAL A 114 9.00 6.73 -19.01
C VAL A 114 10.35 7.41 -18.79
N LEU A 115 11.30 6.73 -18.13
CA LEU A 115 12.62 7.31 -17.88
C LEU A 115 13.46 7.41 -19.16
N ALA A 116 13.33 6.43 -20.06
CA ALA A 116 14.02 6.43 -21.34
C ALA A 116 13.41 7.43 -22.34
N TYR A 117 12.08 7.49 -22.41
CA TYR A 117 11.33 8.32 -23.35
C TYR A 117 10.16 9.03 -22.62
N PRO A 118 10.46 10.14 -21.91
CA PRO A 118 9.49 10.84 -21.09
C PRO A 118 8.27 11.32 -21.88
N ASN A 119 7.07 10.95 -21.40
CA ASN A 119 5.81 11.40 -21.96
C ASN A 119 4.74 11.42 -20.86
N PRO A 120 4.01 12.52 -20.67
CA PRO A 120 3.07 12.66 -19.55
C PRO A 120 1.93 11.63 -19.64
N LYS A 121 1.49 11.26 -20.85
CA LYS A 121 0.41 10.29 -21.06
C LYS A 121 0.77 8.88 -20.61
N LYS A 122 2.07 8.55 -20.59
CA LYS A 122 2.55 7.24 -20.11
C LYS A 122 2.36 7.09 -18.59
N LEU A 123 2.30 8.20 -17.84
CA LEU A 123 2.10 8.19 -16.39
C LEU A 123 0.66 7.85 -16.01
N THR A 124 -0.32 8.32 -16.78
CA THR A 124 -1.75 8.16 -16.49
C THR A 124 -2.11 6.72 -16.19
N GLN A 125 -1.62 5.77 -17.00
CA GLN A 125 -1.94 4.36 -16.81
C GLN A 125 -1.42 3.79 -15.48
N ILE A 126 -0.25 4.22 -14.99
CA ILE A 126 0.29 3.77 -13.70
C ILE A 126 -0.48 4.42 -12.55
N ILE A 127 -0.81 5.70 -12.70
CA ILE A 127 -1.62 6.46 -11.74
C ILE A 127 -2.97 5.76 -11.55
N ASP A 128 -3.67 5.46 -12.64
CA ASP A 128 -4.99 4.85 -12.61
C ASP A 128 -4.95 3.45 -11.96
N ILE A 129 -3.94 2.63 -12.28
CA ILE A 129 -3.77 1.32 -11.65
C ILE A 129 -3.60 1.45 -10.14
N ASN A 130 -2.72 2.35 -9.67
CA ASN A 130 -2.48 2.53 -8.24
C ASN A 130 -3.75 2.98 -7.51
N ILE A 131 -4.50 3.93 -8.09
CA ILE A 131 -5.74 4.45 -7.48
C ILE A 131 -6.86 3.41 -7.48
N ASN A 132 -7.03 2.65 -8.56
CA ASN A 132 -8.06 1.62 -8.63
C ASN A 132 -7.80 0.47 -7.66
N ILE A 133 -6.53 0.07 -7.51
CA ILE A 133 -6.15 -0.95 -6.51
C ILE A 133 -6.39 -0.41 -5.10
N ALA A 134 -5.98 0.82 -4.82
CA ALA A 134 -6.26 1.46 -3.53
C ALA A 134 -7.77 1.53 -3.24
N ALA A 135 -8.61 1.79 -4.25
CA ALA A 135 -10.06 1.88 -4.09
C ALA A 135 -10.65 0.52 -3.74
N GLY A 136 -10.21 -0.51 -4.48
CA GLY A 136 -10.56 -1.90 -4.19
C GLY A 136 -10.16 -2.35 -2.78
N LEU A 137 -8.97 -1.96 -2.30
CA LEU A 137 -8.49 -2.28 -0.94
C LEU A 137 -9.32 -1.59 0.16
N ARG A 138 -9.82 -0.38 -0.11
CA ARG A 138 -10.74 0.35 0.78
C ARG A 138 -12.18 -0.17 0.73
N GLY A 139 -12.54 -0.99 -0.26
CA GLY A 139 -13.93 -1.38 -0.51
C GLY A 139 -14.78 -0.22 -1.06
N ILE A 140 -14.15 0.77 -1.67
CA ILE A 140 -14.81 1.93 -2.28
C ILE A 140 -15.00 1.65 -3.80
N PRO A 141 -16.14 2.01 -4.40
CA PRO A 141 -16.33 1.92 -5.85
C PRO A 141 -15.26 2.68 -6.65
N GLU A 142 -15.00 2.25 -7.89
CA GLU A 142 -14.00 2.89 -8.78
C GLU A 142 -14.23 4.42 -8.91
N GLY A 143 -13.15 5.20 -8.78
CA GLY A 143 -13.17 6.64 -9.03
C GLY A 143 -13.56 7.54 -7.85
N GLU A 144 -13.95 6.99 -6.70
CA GLU A 144 -14.38 7.78 -5.53
C GLU A 144 -13.28 7.98 -4.46
N LEU A 145 -12.09 7.41 -4.66
CA LEU A 145 -10.98 7.60 -3.73
C LEU A 145 -10.43 9.03 -3.85
N PRO A 146 -10.51 9.85 -2.79
CA PRO A 146 -9.91 11.18 -2.83
C PRO A 146 -8.40 11.06 -3.03
N PHE A 147 -7.85 11.80 -3.99
CA PHE A 147 -6.39 11.92 -4.19
C PHE A 147 -5.67 12.53 -2.97
N ASP A 148 -6.47 13.14 -2.09
CA ASP A 148 -6.07 13.86 -0.89
C ASP A 148 -6.46 13.04 0.36
N LEU A 149 -5.79 11.89 0.57
CA LEU A 149 -5.73 11.28 1.90
C LEU A 149 -4.66 12.05 2.69
N ASP A 150 -5.09 12.90 3.61
CA ASP A 150 -4.24 13.48 4.66
C ASP A 150 -3.90 12.44 5.75
#